data_AF-G5BYV9-F1
#
_entry.id   AF-G5BYV9-F1
#
_cell.length_a   1.000
_cell.length_b   1.000
_cell.length_c   1.000
_cell.angle_alpha   90.00
_cell.angle_beta   90.00
_cell.angle_gamma   90.00
#
_symmetry.space_group_name_H-M   'P 1'
#
loop_
_entity.id
_entity.type
_entity.pdbx_description
1 polymer ?
#
loop_
_entity_poly.entity_id
_entity_poly.type
_entity_poly.pdbx_seq_one_letter_code
_entity_poly.pdbx_strand_id
1 'polypeptide(L)'
;MQESLRAKQLAKEQKRREREQLIAERMAKMPKMIENWRQQQLERWKKVQADKERRARLQAEAQERLGYHVDPRSTRFQELLQDLEKQERKRLKEEKQRQKAARAAAMAAAMAASTAQDPEASGWPAPELSQ
;
A
#
# COMPACT_ATOMS: atom_id res chain seq x y z
N MET A 1 9.63 58.95 -13.24
CA MET A 1 8.48 58.67 -12.35
C MET A 1 7.44 57.74 -12.99
N GLN A 2 7.06 57.91 -14.27
CA GLN A 2 6.06 57.04 -14.92
C GLN A 2 6.56 55.61 -15.20
N GLU A 3 7.83 55.44 -15.56
CA GLU A 3 8.43 54.12 -15.82
C GLU A 3 8.51 53.25 -14.57
N SER A 4 8.81 53.84 -13.41
CA SER A 4 8.84 53.10 -12.14
C SER A 4 7.44 52.69 -11.67
N LEU A 5 6.40 53.46 -12.02
CA LEU A 5 5.00 53.08 -11.78
C LEU A 5 4.58 51.92 -12.70
N ARG A 6 4.95 51.96 -14.00
CA ARG A 6 4.71 50.86 -14.95
C ARG A 6 5.44 49.58 -14.53
N ALA A 7 6.70 49.68 -14.10
CA ALA A 7 7.46 48.54 -13.59
C ALA A 7 6.81 47.91 -12.34
N LYS A 8 6.31 48.74 -11.41
CA LYS A 8 5.57 48.27 -10.22
C LYS A 8 4.25 47.59 -10.60
N GLN A 9 3.54 48.09 -11.61
CA GLN A 9 2.30 47.47 -12.11
C GLN A 9 2.58 46.11 -12.75
N LEU A 10 3.58 46.02 -13.64
CA LEU A 10 3.99 44.76 -14.27
C LEU A 10 4.42 43.71 -13.23
N ALA A 11 5.22 44.10 -12.24
CA ALA A 11 5.62 43.19 -11.17
C ALA A 11 4.42 42.70 -10.32
N LYS A 12 3.42 43.56 -10.10
CA LYS A 12 2.19 43.18 -9.38
C LYS A 12 1.34 42.21 -10.21
N GLU A 13 1.24 42.44 -11.52
CA GLU A 13 0.52 41.55 -12.43
C GLU A 13 1.20 40.20 -12.58
N GLN A 14 2.53 40.16 -12.68
CA GLN A 14 3.30 38.92 -12.73
C GLN A 14 3.07 38.09 -11.46
N LYS A 15 3.21 38.70 -10.28
CA LYS A 15 2.92 38.02 -9.00
C LYS A 15 1.49 37.51 -8.91
N ARG A 16 0.53 38.27 -9.45
CA ARG A 16 -0.88 37.85 -9.49
C ARG A 16 -1.05 36.63 -10.40
N ARG A 17 -0.46 36.66 -11.61
CA ARG A 17 -0.52 35.55 -12.57
C ARG A 17 0.14 34.29 -12.03
N GLU A 18 1.34 34.40 -11.45
CA GLU A 18 2.05 33.27 -10.81
C GLU A 18 1.20 32.66 -9.69
N ARG A 19 0.57 33.50 -8.87
CA ARG A 19 -0.33 33.03 -7.81
C ARG A 19 -1.55 32.30 -8.38
N GLU A 20 -2.19 32.86 -9.40
CA GLU A 20 -3.36 32.26 -10.05
C GLU A 20 -3.01 30.93 -10.72
N GLN A 21 -1.86 30.84 -11.38
CA GLN A 21 -1.33 29.59 -11.97
C GLN A 21 -1.08 28.53 -10.90
N LEU A 22 -0.40 28.90 -9.80
CA LEU A 22 -0.16 27.97 -8.69
C LEU A 22 -1.47 27.47 -8.07
N ILE A 23 -2.46 28.34 -7.92
CA ILE A 23 -3.79 27.95 -7.43
C ILE A 23 -4.44 26.98 -8.42
N ALA A 24 -4.43 27.29 -9.72
CA ALA A 24 -5.02 26.42 -10.75
C ALA A 24 -4.37 25.03 -10.79
N GLU A 25 -3.04 24.95 -10.74
CA GLU A 25 -2.31 23.68 -10.69
C GLU A 25 -2.65 22.85 -9.45
N ARG A 26 -2.73 23.49 -8.29
CA ARG A 26 -3.12 22.81 -7.04
C ARG A 26 -4.57 22.34 -7.12
N MET A 27 -5.48 23.18 -7.59
CA MET A 27 -6.89 22.86 -7.75
C MET A 27 -7.11 21.70 -8.73
N ALA A 28 -6.31 21.60 -9.80
CA ALA A 28 -6.36 20.46 -10.71
C ALA A 28 -5.95 19.13 -10.04
N LYS A 29 -5.03 19.18 -9.07
CA LYS A 29 -4.59 17.99 -8.30
C LYS A 29 -5.53 17.63 -7.15
N MET A 30 -6.34 18.58 -6.67
CA MET A 30 -7.20 18.38 -5.50
C MET A 30 -8.21 17.22 -5.62
N PRO A 31 -8.93 17.01 -6.74
CA PRO A 31 -9.89 15.91 -6.84
C PRO A 31 -9.27 14.53 -6.58
N LYS A 32 -8.09 14.27 -7.17
CA LYS A 32 -7.34 13.03 -6.96
C LYS A 32 -6.89 12.89 -5.50
N MET A 33 -6.46 13.97 -4.86
CA MET A 33 -6.10 13.95 -3.44
C MET A 33 -7.30 13.66 -2.54
N ILE A 34 -8.48 14.22 -2.85
CA ILE A 34 -9.72 13.97 -2.11
C ILE A 34 -10.13 12.50 -2.24
N GLU A 35 -10.06 11.94 -3.45
CA GLU A 35 -10.37 10.54 -3.69
C GLU A 35 -9.44 9.63 -2.89
N ASN A 36 -8.12 9.86 -3.00
CA ASN A 36 -7.13 9.12 -2.22
C ASN A 36 -7.38 9.22 -0.71
N TRP A 37 -7.74 10.41 -0.21
CA TRP A 37 -8.06 10.59 1.21
C TRP A 37 -9.32 9.82 1.61
N ARG A 38 -10.39 9.85 0.80
CA ARG A 38 -11.61 9.06 1.06
C ARG A 38 -11.32 7.57 1.07
N GLN A 39 -10.53 7.08 0.11
CA GLN A 39 -10.09 5.69 0.07
C GLN A 39 -9.31 5.32 1.34
N GLN A 40 -8.35 6.15 1.77
CA GLN A 40 -7.62 5.92 3.01
C GLN A 40 -8.54 5.91 4.25
N GLN A 41 -9.56 6.77 4.31
CA GLN A 41 -10.54 6.74 5.40
C GLN A 41 -11.32 5.43 5.41
N LEU A 42 -11.80 4.97 4.25
CA LEU A 42 -12.51 3.71 4.12
C LEU A 42 -11.62 2.52 4.49
N GLU A 43 -10.36 2.50 4.05
CA GLU A 43 -9.42 1.46 4.42
C GLU A 43 -9.14 1.42 5.92
N ARG A 44 -8.95 2.59 6.55
CA ARG A 44 -8.77 2.69 8.01
C ARG A 44 -10.01 2.19 8.73
N TRP A 45 -11.19 2.60 8.29
CA TRP A 45 -12.45 2.14 8.88
C TRP A 45 -12.61 0.62 8.75
N LYS A 46 -12.36 0.06 7.56
CA LYS A 46 -12.39 -1.39 7.33
C LYS A 46 -11.40 -2.13 8.22
N LYS A 47 -10.17 -1.62 8.38
CA LYS A 47 -9.18 -2.21 9.30
C LYS A 47 -9.67 -2.19 10.74
N VAL A 48 -10.23 -1.06 11.20
CA VAL A 48 -10.79 -0.97 12.55
C VAL A 48 -11.94 -1.96 12.75
N GLN A 49 -12.81 -2.15 11.76
CA GLN A 49 -13.88 -3.15 11.85
C GLN A 49 -13.32 -4.58 11.87
N ALA A 50 -12.38 -4.90 10.99
CA ALA A 50 -11.72 -6.21 10.97
C ALA A 50 -11.00 -6.50 12.30
N ASP A 51 -10.35 -5.52 12.90
CA ASP A 51 -9.70 -5.65 14.20
C ASP A 51 -10.72 -5.85 15.34
N LYS A 52 -11.87 -5.17 15.28
CA LYS A 52 -12.98 -5.38 16.23
C LYS A 52 -13.54 -6.79 16.12
N GLU A 53 -13.84 -7.25 14.90
CA GLU A 53 -14.34 -8.60 14.65
C GLU A 53 -13.32 -9.65 15.08
N ARG A 54 -12.03 -9.45 14.78
CA ARG A 54 -10.97 -10.35 15.21
C ARG A 54 -10.90 -10.45 16.72
N ARG A 55 -10.94 -9.32 17.43
CA ARG A 55 -10.95 -9.30 18.90
C ARG A 55 -12.19 -9.98 19.46
N ALA A 56 -13.36 -9.74 18.88
CA ALA A 56 -14.61 -10.38 19.29
C ALA A 56 -14.54 -11.91 19.11
N ARG A 57 -13.97 -12.40 18.01
CA ARG A 57 -13.75 -13.85 17.79
C ARG A 57 -12.82 -14.46 18.82
N LEU A 58 -11.69 -13.81 19.12
CA LEU A 58 -10.74 -14.29 20.13
C LEU A 58 -11.35 -14.27 21.53
N GLN A 59 -12.17 -13.26 21.83
CA GLN A 59 -12.93 -13.19 23.08
C GLN A 59 -13.95 -14.31 23.19
N ALA A 60 -14.70 -14.60 22.12
CA ALA A 60 -15.65 -15.72 22.09
C ALA A 60 -14.93 -17.06 22.27
N GLU A 61 -13.81 -17.30 21.60
CA GLU A 61 -13.03 -18.53 21.74
C GLU A 61 -12.46 -18.68 23.17
N ALA A 62 -12.00 -17.59 23.78
CA ALA A 62 -11.57 -17.60 25.17
C ALA A 62 -12.74 -17.86 26.14
N GLN A 63 -13.92 -17.29 25.87
CA GLN A 63 -15.13 -17.51 26.66
C GLN A 63 -15.64 -18.95 26.54
N GLU A 64 -15.56 -19.59 25.36
CA GLU A 64 -15.91 -21.00 25.19
C GLU A 64 -14.98 -21.91 25.99
N ARG A 65 -13.68 -21.62 26.01
CA ARG A 65 -12.68 -22.42 26.74
C ARG A 65 -12.74 -22.27 28.26
N LEU A 66 -13.07 -21.07 28.75
CA LEU A 66 -13.12 -20.75 30.17
C LEU A 66 -14.52 -20.86 30.78
N GLY A 67 -15.55 -20.85 29.94
CA GLY A 67 -16.97 -20.81 30.30
C GLY A 67 -17.51 -19.38 30.40
N TYR A 68 -18.83 -19.24 30.17
CA TYR A 68 -19.57 -17.97 30.16
C TYR A 68 -19.65 -17.25 31.52
N HIS A 69 -19.15 -17.84 32.61
CA HIS A 69 -19.14 -17.27 33.97
C HIS A 69 -17.82 -16.59 34.36
N VAL A 70 -16.84 -16.53 33.44
CA VAL A 70 -15.55 -15.89 33.73
C VAL A 70 -15.60 -14.40 33.38
N ASP A 71 -15.27 -13.56 34.36
CA ASP A 71 -15.18 -12.11 34.18
C ASP A 71 -14.11 -11.77 33.11
N PRO A 72 -14.46 -11.00 32.06
CA PRO A 72 -13.51 -10.52 31.05
C PRO A 72 -12.31 -9.74 31.60
N ARG A 73 -12.39 -9.22 32.83
CA ARG A 73 -11.30 -8.52 33.51
C ARG A 73 -10.39 -9.44 34.31
N SER A 74 -10.74 -10.72 34.46
CA SER A 74 -9.92 -11.67 35.21
C SER A 74 -8.54 -11.87 34.56
N THR A 75 -7.52 -12.07 35.39
CA THR A 75 -6.13 -12.27 34.94
C THR A 75 -6.01 -13.51 34.05
N ARG A 76 -6.64 -14.62 34.43
CA ARG A 76 -6.69 -15.87 33.67
C ARG A 76 -7.29 -15.70 32.26
N PHE A 77 -8.31 -14.84 32.11
CA PHE A 77 -8.91 -14.54 30.79
C PHE A 77 -7.96 -13.69 29.92
N GLN A 78 -7.31 -12.69 30.53
CA GLN A 78 -6.34 -11.86 29.83
C GLN A 78 -5.10 -12.65 29.38
N GLU A 79 -4.59 -13.57 30.20
CA GLU A 79 -3.47 -14.44 29.86
C GLU A 79 -3.84 -15.37 28.69
N LEU A 80 -5.02 -16.02 28.74
CA LEU A 80 -5.48 -16.88 27.65
C LEU A 80 -5.65 -16.11 26.34
N LEU A 81 -6.23 -14.90 26.39
CA LEU A 81 -6.35 -14.04 25.22
C LEU A 81 -4.99 -13.66 24.65
N GLN A 82 -4.03 -13.29 25.50
CA GLN A 82 -2.67 -12.98 25.05
C GLN A 82 -2.00 -14.19 24.39
N ASP A 83 -2.21 -15.39 24.89
CA ASP A 83 -1.64 -16.61 24.31
C ASP A 83 -2.28 -16.96 22.97
N LEU A 84 -3.61 -16.81 22.82
CA LEU A 84 -4.29 -16.95 21.54
C LEU A 84 -3.83 -15.88 20.52
N GLU A 85 -3.67 -14.63 20.96
CA GLU A 85 -3.13 -13.56 20.12
C GLU A 85 -1.69 -13.84 19.67
N LYS A 86 -0.84 -14.39 20.55
CA LYS A 86 0.53 -14.81 20.19
C LYS A 86 0.52 -15.92 19.14
N GLN A 87 -0.33 -16.92 19.29
CA GLN A 87 -0.45 -18.02 18.33
C GLN A 87 -0.92 -17.53 16.95
N GLU A 88 -1.95 -16.69 16.91
CA GLU A 88 -2.45 -16.10 15.66
C GLU A 88 -1.41 -15.19 14.98
N ARG A 89 -0.67 -14.38 15.76
CA ARG A 89 0.43 -13.56 15.21
C ARG A 89 1.56 -14.42 14.66
N LYS A 90 1.87 -15.55 15.28
CA LYS A 90 2.88 -16.50 14.78
C LYS A 90 2.44 -17.11 13.46
N ARG A 91 1.21 -17.63 13.39
CA ARG A 91 0.61 -18.18 12.15
C ARG A 91 0.60 -17.16 11.01
N LEU A 92 0.15 -15.93 11.27
CA LEU A 92 0.10 -14.88 10.26
C LEU A 92 1.49 -14.45 9.76
N LYS A 93 2.50 -14.46 10.64
CA LYS A 93 3.90 -14.20 10.25
C LYS A 93 4.44 -15.31 9.35
N GLU A 94 4.24 -16.56 9.73
CA GLU A 94 4.68 -17.74 8.96
C GLU A 94 3.99 -17.79 7.59
N GLU A 95 2.68 -17.54 7.55
CA GLU A 95 1.94 -17.47 6.29
C GLU A 95 2.43 -16.34 5.39
N LYS A 96 2.64 -15.14 5.94
CA LYS A 96 3.19 -14.00 5.18
C LYS A 96 4.60 -14.30 4.65
N GLN A 97 5.44 -14.98 5.43
CA GLN A 97 6.75 -15.43 4.98
C GLN A 97 6.64 -16.46 3.85
N ARG A 98 5.74 -17.43 3.99
CA ARG A 98 5.47 -18.45 2.96
C ARG A 98 4.94 -17.83 1.66
N GLN A 99 4.02 -16.87 1.75
CA GLN A 99 3.51 -16.14 0.58
C GLN A 99 4.62 -15.31 -0.08
N LYS A 100 5.49 -14.65 0.71
CA LYS A 100 6.64 -13.91 0.18
C LYS A 100 7.62 -14.84 -0.54
N ALA A 101 7.92 -16.00 0.05
CA ALA A 101 8.77 -17.01 -0.56
C ALA A 101 8.15 -17.57 -1.84
N ALA A 102 6.85 -17.87 -1.85
CA ALA A 102 6.13 -18.33 -3.03
C ALA A 102 6.12 -17.29 -4.15
N ARG A 103 5.92 -16.00 -3.82
CA ARG A 103 5.96 -14.91 -4.80
C ARG A 103 7.38 -14.69 -5.35
N ALA A 104 8.40 -14.81 -4.51
CA ALA A 104 9.80 -14.73 -4.93
C ALA A 104 10.16 -15.91 -5.86
N ALA A 105 9.74 -17.13 -5.52
CA ALA A 105 9.89 -18.29 -6.37
C ALA A 105 9.15 -18.16 -7.71
N ALA A 106 7.92 -17.63 -7.70
CA ALA A 106 7.16 -17.36 -8.93
C ALA A 106 7.83 -16.29 -9.82
N MET A 107 8.38 -15.24 -9.23
CA MET A 107 9.15 -14.23 -9.98
C MET A 107 10.47 -14.80 -10.52
N ALA A 108 11.17 -15.62 -9.76
CA ALA A 108 12.39 -16.31 -10.21
C ALA A 108 12.08 -17.30 -11.34
N ALA A 109 10.98 -18.04 -11.25
CA ALA A 109 10.52 -18.93 -12.32
C ALA A 109 10.10 -18.17 -13.58
N ALA A 110 9.42 -17.02 -13.44
CA ALA A 110 9.07 -16.16 -14.58
C ALA A 110 10.32 -15.57 -15.25
N MET A 111 11.32 -15.15 -14.47
CA MET A 111 12.60 -14.68 -15.00
C MET A 111 13.37 -15.81 -15.69
N ALA A 112 13.45 -17.00 -15.09
CA ALA A 112 14.09 -18.16 -15.70
C ALA A 112 13.40 -18.60 -17.00
N ALA A 113 12.07 -18.54 -17.06
CA ALA A 113 11.30 -18.81 -18.26
C ALA A 113 11.55 -17.76 -19.36
N SER A 114 11.69 -16.47 -19.01
CA SER A 114 12.06 -15.43 -19.97
C SER A 114 13.49 -15.57 -20.49
N THR A 115 14.45 -16.00 -19.66
CA THR A 115 15.84 -16.21 -20.09
C THR A 115 16.03 -17.48 -20.93
N ALA A 116 15.15 -18.48 -20.77
CA ALA A 116 15.18 -19.71 -21.57
C ALA A 116 14.52 -19.56 -22.96
N GLN A 117 13.79 -18.47 -23.20
CA GLN A 117 13.17 -18.16 -24.50
C GLN A 117 14.10 -17.40 -25.46
N ASP A 118 15.27 -16.94 -25.01
CA ASP A 118 16.30 -16.32 -25.87
C ASP A 118 17.62 -17.13 -25.95
N PRO A 119 17.64 -18.28 -26.66
CA PRO A 119 18.88 -18.83 -27.19
C PRO A 119 18.85 -18.99 -28.73
N GLU A 120 18.18 -18.12 -29.49
CA GLU A 120 18.19 -18.20 -30.97
C GLU A 120 18.18 -16.85 -31.70
N ALA A 121 19.02 -15.89 -31.29
CA ALA A 121 19.20 -14.64 -32.04
C ALA A 121 20.68 -14.22 -32.19
N SER A 122 21.59 -15.18 -32.25
CA SER A 122 23.01 -14.93 -32.60
C SER A 122 23.53 -15.94 -33.62
N GLY A 123 22.76 -16.15 -34.69
CA GLY A 123 23.25 -16.71 -35.95
C GLY A 123 23.38 -15.58 -36.97
N TRP A 124 24.58 -15.02 -37.12
CA TRP A 124 24.90 -14.12 -38.24
C TRP A 124 24.58 -14.82 -39.57
N PRO A 125 23.77 -14.24 -40.48
CA PRO A 125 23.75 -14.70 -41.85
C PRO A 125 25.04 -14.24 -42.53
N ALA A 126 25.87 -15.20 -42.92
CA ALA A 126 27.02 -14.97 -43.80
C ALA A 126 26.54 -14.38 -45.14
N PRO A 127 27.23 -13.39 -45.74
CA PRO A 127 26.91 -12.93 -47.07
C PRO A 127 27.35 -13.98 -48.09
N GLU A 128 26.39 -14.65 -48.72
CA GLU A 128 26.63 -15.54 -49.86
C GLU A 128 27.04 -14.69 -51.08
N LEU A 129 28.27 -14.91 -51.54
CA LEU A 129 28.76 -14.50 -52.85
C LEU A 129 27.97 -15.26 -53.92
N SER A 130 27.27 -14.55 -54.81
CA SER A 130 26.92 -15.10 -56.11
C SER A 130 26.76 -14.02 -57.19
N GLN A 131 27.73 -14.10 -58.11
CA GLN A 131 27.76 -13.82 -59.56
C GLN A 131 27.47 -12.41 -60.08
#